data_AF-A0A2D8LB54-F1
#
_entry.id   AF-A0A2D8LB54-F1
#
_cell.length_a   1.000
_cell.length_b   1.000
_cell.length_c   1.000
_cell.angle_alpha   90.00
_cell.angle_beta   90.00
_cell.angle_gamma   90.00
#
_symmetry.space_group_name_H-M   'P 1'
#
loop_
_entity.id
_entity.type
_entity.pdbx_description
1 polymer ?
#
loop_
_entity_poly.entity_id
_entity_poly.type
_entity_poly.pdbx_seq_one_letter_code
_entity_poly.pdbx_strand_id
1 'polypeptide(L)'
;MSIQVARLPGDRLHLQHGPIDLVIGAEGAREPAFAAAEDRFATILAELTAELDLLRRPVTAGAVPKGAVARRMHEAARPFADGRTTPMVAVAGAVAETVLAAMTDAAPLDRAYVNNGGDIALHLRGAARFDVALATPDGGRWGSLGLTASDAPRGIATSGRGGRSHSLGIADAVTVLAPSAAMADAAATIIANAVDLPGHPAVLRKPARELREDSDLGDAPVTLALGSLSPEDTARALEAGLRRATELQQSGLIAGAALFLRGQARLLGLPAYQRHPLKEFAYA
;
A
#
# COMPACT_ATOMS: atom_id res chain seq x y z
N MET A 1 -25.03 -2.96 -1.47
CA MET A 1 -24.41 -3.41 -0.20
C MET A 1 -24.56 -2.27 0.79
N SER A 2 -24.88 -2.55 2.06
CA SER A 2 -24.97 -1.50 3.09
C SER A 2 -23.57 -1.23 3.67
N ILE A 3 -23.35 0.01 4.10
CA ILE A 3 -22.16 0.40 4.86
C ILE A 3 -22.27 -0.20 6.26
N GLN A 4 -21.16 -0.74 6.77
CA GLN A 4 -21.04 -1.18 8.15
C GLN A 4 -20.15 -0.21 8.92
N VAL A 5 -20.58 0.15 10.12
CA VAL A 5 -19.88 1.07 11.03
C VAL A 5 -19.77 0.40 12.39
N ALA A 6 -18.57 0.35 12.95
CA ALA A 6 -18.33 -0.22 14.27
C ALA A 6 -17.26 0.54 15.05
N ARG A 7 -17.37 0.49 16.39
CA ARG A 7 -16.30 0.89 17.31
C ARG A 7 -15.45 -0.32 17.67
N LEU A 8 -14.14 -0.19 17.51
CA LEU A 8 -13.16 -1.20 17.91
C LEU A 8 -12.47 -0.80 19.22
N PRO A 9 -11.86 -1.75 19.95
CA PRO A 9 -11.04 -1.46 21.13
C PRO A 9 -9.97 -0.41 20.86
N GLY A 10 -9.71 0.43 21.85
CA GLY A 10 -8.81 1.60 21.74
C GLY A 10 -9.46 2.78 21.02
N ASP A 11 -10.78 2.89 21.08
CA ASP A 11 -11.61 3.93 20.46
C ASP A 11 -11.34 4.16 18.96
N ARG A 12 -11.09 3.07 18.25
CA ARG A 12 -10.90 3.10 16.80
C ARG A 12 -12.24 2.99 16.10
N LEU A 13 -12.38 3.64 14.96
CA LEU A 13 -13.51 3.52 14.07
C LEU A 13 -13.21 2.47 13.00
N HIS A 14 -14.18 1.60 12.73
CA HIS A 14 -14.14 0.65 11.63
C HIS A 14 -15.28 0.95 10.65
N LEU A 15 -14.93 1.07 9.38
CA LEU A 15 -15.86 1.33 8.28
C LEU A 15 -15.66 0.30 7.18
N GLN A 16 -16.73 -0.34 6.74
CA GLN A 16 -16.68 -1.29 5.64
C GLN A 16 -17.78 -1.02 4.61
N HIS A 17 -17.42 -1.01 3.33
CA HIS A 17 -18.36 -0.95 2.22
C HIS A 17 -17.81 -1.71 1.01
N GLY A 18 -18.41 -2.86 0.71
CA GLY A 18 -17.91 -3.76 -0.33
C GLY A 18 -16.47 -4.22 -0.01
N PRO A 19 -15.50 -4.04 -0.93
CA PRO A 19 -14.11 -4.45 -0.72
C PRO A 19 -13.30 -3.46 0.13
N ILE A 20 -13.84 -2.28 0.43
CA ILE A 20 -13.15 -1.22 1.17
C ILE A 20 -13.38 -1.44 2.67
N ASP A 21 -12.29 -1.47 3.43
CA ASP A 21 -12.25 -1.91 4.83
C ASP A 21 -11.26 -1.03 5.61
N LEU A 22 -11.77 -0.04 6.34
CA LEU A 22 -10.97 0.98 7.00
C LEU A 22 -10.92 0.78 8.51
N VAL A 23 -9.71 0.83 9.06
CA VAL A 23 -9.47 1.00 10.50
C VAL A 23 -8.87 2.38 10.73
N ILE A 24 -9.54 3.19 11.55
CA ILE A 24 -9.26 4.60 11.72
C ILE A 24 -8.99 4.90 13.20
N GLY A 25 -7.92 5.63 13.47
CA GLY A 25 -7.62 6.16 14.80
C GLY A 25 -7.32 7.66 14.72
N ALA A 26 -7.72 8.41 15.75
CA ALA A 26 -7.45 9.84 15.84
C ALA A 26 -7.35 10.31 17.29
N GLU A 27 -6.52 11.33 17.51
CA GLU A 27 -6.35 12.06 18.76
C GLU A 27 -6.55 13.55 18.54
N GLY A 28 -7.11 14.23 19.53
CA GLY A 28 -7.64 15.58 19.42
C GLY A 28 -9.17 15.56 19.33
N ALA A 29 -9.75 16.39 18.48
CA ALA A 29 -11.20 16.47 18.28
C ALA A 29 -11.73 15.28 17.45
N ARG A 30 -11.68 14.09 18.03
CA ARG A 30 -11.90 12.81 17.37
C ARG A 30 -13.33 12.58 16.87
N GLU A 31 -14.34 12.86 17.68
CA GLU A 31 -15.73 12.58 17.31
C GLU A 31 -16.21 13.32 16.05
N PRO A 32 -15.99 14.64 15.89
CA PRO A 32 -16.33 15.31 14.62
C PRO A 32 -15.49 14.81 13.44
N ALA A 33 -14.23 14.43 13.66
CA ALA A 33 -13.42 13.80 12.62
C ALA A 33 -13.99 12.44 12.17
N PHE A 34 -14.44 11.62 13.12
CA PHE A 34 -15.06 10.33 12.83
C PHE A 34 -16.39 10.46 12.10
N ALA A 35 -17.22 11.44 12.46
CA ALA A 35 -18.43 11.75 11.70
C ALA A 35 -18.09 12.14 10.24
N ALA A 36 -17.09 13.00 10.04
CA ALA A 36 -16.64 13.37 8.69
C ALA A 36 -16.05 12.19 7.91
N ALA A 37 -15.40 11.24 8.59
CA ALA A 37 -14.91 10.02 7.98
C ALA A 37 -16.07 9.14 7.46
N GLU A 38 -17.10 8.95 8.28
CA GLU A 38 -18.32 8.21 7.91
C GLU A 38 -19.03 8.84 6.71
N ASP A 39 -19.28 10.16 6.78
CA ASP A 39 -19.92 10.92 5.70
C ASP A 39 -19.13 10.82 4.40
N ARG A 40 -17.81 10.99 4.46
CA ARG A 40 -16.96 10.89 3.26
C ARG A 40 -16.92 9.48 2.71
N PHE A 41 -16.80 8.48 3.58
CA PHE A 41 -16.71 7.06 3.20
C PHE A 41 -17.96 6.59 2.46
N ALA A 42 -19.13 7.13 2.82
CA ALA A 42 -20.41 6.73 2.25
C ALA A 42 -20.52 6.94 0.73
N THR A 43 -19.78 7.90 0.16
CA THR A 43 -19.85 8.23 -1.27
C THR A 43 -18.74 7.58 -2.12
N ILE A 44 -17.64 7.12 -1.50
CA ILE A 44 -16.41 6.67 -2.20
C ILE A 44 -16.69 5.54 -3.19
N LEU A 45 -17.38 4.48 -2.76
CA LEU A 45 -17.58 3.31 -3.62
C LEU A 45 -18.39 3.66 -4.88
N ALA A 46 -19.40 4.53 -4.73
CA ALA A 46 -20.22 4.99 -5.85
C ALA A 46 -19.40 5.86 -6.82
N GLU A 47 -18.58 6.78 -6.31
CA GLU A 47 -17.66 7.60 -7.12
C GLU A 47 -16.69 6.73 -7.94
N LEU A 48 -16.05 5.75 -7.30
CA LEU A 48 -15.10 4.85 -7.98
C LEU A 48 -15.79 3.96 -9.01
N THR A 49 -16.96 3.44 -8.70
CA THR A 49 -17.72 2.58 -9.63
C THR A 49 -18.16 3.35 -10.87
N ALA A 50 -18.51 4.64 -10.73
CA ALA A 50 -18.91 5.50 -11.85
C ALA A 50 -17.78 5.74 -12.87
N GLU A 51 -16.52 5.58 -12.47
CA GLU A 51 -15.35 5.76 -13.34
C GLU A 51 -14.51 4.49 -13.51
N LEU A 52 -15.03 3.33 -13.10
CA LEU A 52 -14.27 2.07 -13.03
C LEU A 52 -13.66 1.67 -14.37
N ASP A 53 -14.41 1.82 -15.47
CA ASP A 53 -13.94 1.51 -16.81
C ASP A 53 -12.72 2.35 -17.22
N LEU A 54 -12.63 3.59 -16.75
CA LEU A 54 -11.46 4.44 -16.96
C LEU A 54 -10.32 4.04 -16.03
N LEU A 55 -10.63 3.76 -14.76
CA LEU A 55 -9.64 3.39 -13.74
C LEU A 55 -8.96 2.04 -14.03
N ARG A 56 -9.60 1.15 -14.78
CA ARG A 56 -9.03 -0.13 -15.23
C ARG A 56 -8.23 -0.05 -16.53
N ARG A 57 -8.12 1.13 -17.15
CA ARG A 57 -7.29 1.33 -18.35
C ARG A 57 -5.88 1.76 -17.96
N PRO A 58 -4.85 1.41 -18.77
CA PRO A 58 -3.52 1.95 -18.58
C PRO A 58 -3.53 3.47 -18.53
N VAL A 59 -2.72 4.04 -17.64
CA VAL A 59 -2.59 5.50 -17.50
C VAL A 59 -2.06 6.09 -18.81
N THR A 60 -2.78 7.06 -19.36
CA THR A 60 -2.38 7.84 -20.54
C THR A 60 -2.64 9.32 -20.29
N ALA A 61 -1.91 10.19 -20.99
CA ALA A 61 -2.01 11.64 -20.80
C ALA A 61 -3.38 12.24 -21.19
N GLY A 62 -4.19 11.54 -21.97
CA GLY A 62 -5.45 12.08 -22.54
C GLY A 62 -6.72 11.73 -21.76
N ALA A 63 -6.67 10.83 -20.78
CA ALA A 63 -7.86 10.32 -20.10
C ALA A 63 -7.74 10.51 -18.57
N VAL A 64 -8.14 11.69 -18.10
CA VAL A 64 -8.07 12.08 -16.68
C VAL A 64 -9.45 11.93 -16.02
N PRO A 65 -9.56 11.22 -14.89
CA PRO A 65 -10.83 11.07 -14.17
C PRO A 65 -11.30 12.36 -13.50
N LYS A 66 -12.59 12.42 -13.17
CA LYS A 66 -13.29 13.58 -12.58
C LYS A 66 -13.52 13.45 -11.08
N GLY A 67 -13.61 12.25 -10.53
CA GLY A 67 -13.77 12.01 -9.11
C GLY A 67 -12.51 12.38 -8.33
N ALA A 68 -12.66 12.87 -7.10
CA ALA A 68 -11.50 13.27 -6.29
C ALA A 68 -10.61 12.07 -5.95
N VAL A 69 -11.20 10.93 -5.59
CA VAL A 69 -10.45 9.68 -5.32
C VAL A 69 -9.77 9.18 -6.60
N ALA A 70 -10.52 9.14 -7.69
CA ALA A 70 -10.04 8.69 -9.00
C ALA A 70 -8.86 9.52 -9.51
N ARG A 71 -8.88 10.85 -9.32
CA ARG A 71 -7.74 11.73 -9.63
C ARG A 71 -6.51 11.42 -8.79
N ARG A 72 -6.68 11.21 -7.47
CA ARG A 72 -5.55 10.81 -6.60
C ARG A 72 -4.91 9.50 -7.08
N MET A 73 -5.74 8.52 -7.45
CA MET A 73 -5.27 7.25 -8.03
C MET A 73 -4.49 7.47 -9.32
N HIS A 74 -5.05 8.27 -10.24
CA HIS A 74 -4.42 8.56 -11.53
C HIS A 74 -3.07 9.26 -11.38
N GLU A 75 -2.98 10.31 -10.54
CA GLU A 75 -1.72 11.03 -10.32
C GLU A 75 -0.66 10.16 -9.65
N ALA A 76 -1.04 9.29 -8.71
CA ALA A 76 -0.12 8.35 -8.09
C ALA A 76 0.40 7.30 -9.09
N ALA A 77 -0.43 6.84 -10.02
CA ALA A 77 -0.07 5.86 -11.03
C ALA A 77 0.72 6.45 -12.22
N ARG A 78 0.56 7.75 -12.50
CA ARG A 78 1.13 8.43 -13.68
C ARG A 78 2.65 8.29 -13.85
N PRO A 79 3.49 8.37 -12.80
CA PRO A 79 4.94 8.17 -12.93
C PRO A 79 5.33 6.75 -13.36
N PHE A 80 4.40 5.80 -13.28
CA PHE A 80 4.61 4.37 -13.57
C PHE A 80 3.95 3.91 -14.87
N ALA A 81 3.54 4.85 -15.73
CA ALA A 81 2.89 4.54 -17.00
C ALA A 81 3.85 3.76 -17.94
N ASP A 82 3.63 2.46 -18.07
CA ASP A 82 4.42 1.52 -18.90
C ASP A 82 3.59 0.89 -20.03
N GLY A 83 2.40 1.43 -20.29
CA GLY A 83 1.41 0.85 -21.20
C GLY A 83 0.52 -0.24 -20.57
N ARG A 84 0.74 -0.61 -19.31
CA ARG A 84 -0.08 -1.58 -18.56
C ARG A 84 -0.54 -1.07 -17.20
N THR A 85 0.27 -0.28 -16.49
CA THR A 85 -0.10 0.25 -15.17
C THR A 85 -1.39 1.06 -15.24
N THR A 86 -2.37 0.67 -14.43
CA THR A 86 -3.67 1.33 -14.30
C THR A 86 -3.73 2.14 -13.00
N PRO A 87 -4.64 3.12 -12.87
CA PRO A 87 -4.93 3.77 -11.60
C PRO A 87 -5.29 2.82 -10.44
N MET A 88 -5.74 1.59 -10.72
CA MET A 88 -6.10 0.61 -9.67
C MET A 88 -4.94 0.28 -8.73
N VAL A 89 -3.70 0.50 -9.15
CA VAL A 89 -2.49 0.27 -8.33
C VAL A 89 -2.39 1.17 -7.08
N ALA A 90 -3.25 2.19 -6.97
CA ALA A 90 -3.22 3.18 -5.89
C ALA A 90 -4.56 3.28 -5.12
N VAL A 91 -5.50 2.35 -5.35
CA VAL A 91 -6.89 2.49 -4.89
C VAL A 91 -6.98 2.56 -3.36
N ALA A 92 -6.26 1.70 -2.64
CA ALA A 92 -6.44 1.56 -1.21
C ALA A 92 -5.85 2.77 -0.48
N GLY A 93 -4.65 3.19 -0.89
CA GLY A 93 -3.98 4.38 -0.41
C GLY A 93 -4.76 5.66 -0.74
N ALA A 94 -5.28 5.80 -1.96
CA ALA A 94 -6.07 6.98 -2.35
C ALA A 94 -7.38 7.12 -1.55
N VAL A 95 -8.04 6.00 -1.23
CA VAL A 95 -9.22 5.97 -0.37
C VAL A 95 -8.86 6.39 1.06
N ALA A 96 -7.81 5.79 1.64
CA ALA A 96 -7.35 6.12 2.98
C ALA A 96 -7.01 7.61 3.12
N GLU A 97 -6.28 8.15 2.14
CA GLU A 97 -5.90 9.55 2.08
C GLU A 97 -7.11 10.48 1.93
N THR A 98 -8.11 10.07 1.16
CA THR A 98 -9.33 10.86 0.97
C THR A 98 -10.14 10.97 2.25
N VAL A 99 -10.29 9.88 2.99
CA VAL A 99 -10.99 9.88 4.27
C VAL A 99 -10.22 10.70 5.31
N LEU A 100 -8.89 10.54 5.37
CA LEU A 100 -8.06 11.31 6.30
C LEU A 100 -8.17 12.82 6.05
N ALA A 101 -8.18 13.25 4.78
CA ALA A 101 -8.35 14.66 4.43
C ALA A 101 -9.68 15.22 4.97
N ALA A 102 -10.79 14.50 4.81
CA ALA A 102 -12.09 14.91 5.33
C ALA A 102 -12.09 15.03 6.87
N MET A 103 -11.40 14.12 7.56
CA MET A 103 -11.23 14.18 9.01
C MET A 103 -10.48 15.44 9.46
N THR A 104 -9.37 15.77 8.80
CA THR A 104 -8.53 16.92 9.16
C THR A 104 -9.15 18.26 8.78
N ASP A 105 -10.00 18.29 7.74
CA ASP A 105 -10.76 19.48 7.36
C ASP A 105 -11.88 19.78 8.37
N ALA A 106 -12.49 18.73 8.92
CA ALA A 106 -13.61 18.86 9.86
C ALA A 106 -13.19 19.21 11.29
N ALA A 107 -11.98 18.82 11.71
CA ALA A 107 -11.57 18.95 13.10
C ALA A 107 -10.04 19.06 13.31
N PRO A 108 -9.59 19.81 14.34
CA PRO A 108 -8.18 19.84 14.70
C PRO A 108 -7.76 18.50 15.35
N LEU A 109 -6.86 17.80 14.66
CA LEU A 109 -6.27 16.54 15.12
C LEU A 109 -4.78 16.71 15.37
N ASP A 110 -4.29 16.07 16.44
CA ASP A 110 -2.86 16.03 16.76
C ASP A 110 -2.17 14.87 16.02
N ARG A 111 -2.82 13.70 16.01
CA ARG A 111 -2.47 12.60 15.13
C ARG A 111 -3.69 11.83 14.67
N ALA A 112 -3.63 11.31 13.46
CA ALA A 112 -4.64 10.40 12.95
C ALA A 112 -4.05 9.45 11.92
N TYR A 113 -4.70 8.31 11.73
CA TYR A 113 -4.42 7.41 10.63
C TYR A 113 -5.69 6.81 10.07
N VAL A 114 -5.67 6.51 8.78
CA VAL A 114 -6.66 5.68 8.10
C VAL A 114 -5.91 4.53 7.46
N ASN A 115 -6.19 3.29 7.88
CA ASN A 115 -5.58 2.08 7.34
C ASN A 115 -6.61 1.31 6.50
N ASN A 116 -6.31 1.14 5.22
CA ASN A 116 -7.08 0.32 4.29
C ASN A 116 -6.26 -0.93 3.91
N GLY A 117 -6.35 -1.99 4.72
CA GLY A 117 -5.73 -3.28 4.39
C GLY A 117 -4.20 -3.31 4.33
N GLY A 118 -3.50 -2.34 4.93
CA GLY A 118 -2.04 -2.19 4.86
C GLY A 118 -1.58 -0.88 4.21
N ASP A 119 -2.49 -0.19 3.54
CA ASP A 119 -2.26 1.12 2.93
C ASP A 119 -2.80 2.23 3.84
N ILE A 120 -1.88 3.00 4.40
CA ILE A 120 -2.08 3.84 5.56
C ILE A 120 -1.77 5.29 5.20
N ALA A 121 -2.77 6.15 5.35
CA ALA A 121 -2.59 7.59 5.38
C ALA A 121 -2.37 8.05 6.83
N LEU A 122 -1.41 8.96 7.05
CA LEU A 122 -1.01 9.45 8.35
C LEU A 122 -1.14 10.98 8.43
N HIS A 123 -1.62 11.46 9.58
CA HIS A 123 -1.58 12.86 9.97
C HIS A 123 -0.84 12.99 11.29
N LEU A 124 0.11 13.93 11.36
CA LEU A 124 0.93 14.21 12.54
C LEU A 124 1.15 15.72 12.65
N ARG A 125 0.88 16.29 13.82
CA ARG A 125 1.10 17.71 14.14
C ARG A 125 1.88 17.87 15.44
N GLY A 126 2.69 18.93 15.52
CA GLY A 126 3.43 19.28 16.74
C GLY A 126 4.38 18.16 17.17
N ALA A 127 4.30 17.75 18.44
CA ALA A 127 5.15 16.71 19.02
C ALA A 127 4.62 15.27 18.82
N ALA A 128 3.53 15.10 18.06
CA ALA A 128 2.95 13.78 17.86
C ALA A 128 3.88 12.83 17.08
N ARG A 129 3.77 11.54 17.41
CA ARG A 129 4.57 10.46 16.81
C ARG A 129 3.71 9.22 16.53
N PHE A 130 4.06 8.50 15.47
CA PHE A 130 3.65 7.12 15.23
C PHE A 130 4.85 6.17 15.31
N ASP A 131 4.65 5.01 15.90
CA ASP A 131 5.57 3.88 15.80
C ASP A 131 4.97 2.83 14.86
N VAL A 132 5.49 2.77 13.64
CA VAL A 132 4.97 1.90 12.59
C VAL A 132 5.75 0.59 12.63
N ALA A 133 5.03 -0.52 12.65
CA ALA A 133 5.62 -1.85 12.54
C ALA A 133 5.99 -2.15 11.09
N LEU A 134 7.21 -2.63 10.86
CA LEU A 134 7.57 -3.31 9.62
C LEU A 134 7.20 -4.78 9.79
N ALA A 135 6.15 -5.21 9.09
CA ALA A 135 5.65 -6.57 9.17
C ALA A 135 6.52 -7.52 8.36
N THR A 136 6.82 -8.70 8.93
CA THR A 136 7.26 -9.85 8.16
C THR A 136 6.05 -10.59 7.56
N PRO A 137 6.27 -11.44 6.54
CA PRO A 137 5.19 -12.15 5.84
C PRO A 137 4.29 -13.02 6.73
N ASP A 138 4.78 -13.43 7.89
CA ASP A 138 4.07 -14.23 8.91
C ASP A 138 3.31 -13.37 9.94
N GLY A 139 3.25 -12.05 9.75
CA GLY A 139 2.65 -11.12 10.71
C GLY A 139 3.55 -10.81 11.93
N GLY A 140 4.78 -11.31 11.93
CA GLY A 140 5.81 -10.91 12.89
C GLY A 140 6.22 -9.44 12.72
N ARG A 141 6.83 -8.87 13.76
CA ARG A 141 7.41 -7.53 13.73
C ARG A 141 8.90 -7.66 13.41
N TRP A 142 9.30 -7.33 12.18
CA TRP A 142 10.71 -7.26 11.78
C TRP A 142 11.42 -6.10 12.48
N GLY A 143 10.73 -4.97 12.56
CA GLY A 143 11.25 -3.75 13.14
C GLY A 143 10.14 -2.74 13.41
N SER A 144 10.51 -1.63 14.03
CA SER A 144 9.66 -0.46 14.18
C SER A 144 10.37 0.79 13.70
N LEU A 145 9.62 1.68 13.07
CA LEU A 145 10.07 3.00 12.67
C LEU A 145 9.23 4.07 13.35
N GLY A 146 9.90 5.07 13.92
CA GLY A 146 9.24 6.24 14.49
C GLY A 146 9.06 7.31 13.42
N LEU A 147 7.85 7.81 13.24
CA LEU A 147 7.55 8.97 12.40
C LEU A 147 7.00 10.11 13.24
N THR A 148 7.52 11.31 13.00
CA THR A 148 7.17 12.55 13.66
C THR A 148 6.59 13.54 12.64
N ALA A 149 6.03 14.64 13.13
CA ALA A 149 5.51 15.69 12.25
C ALA A 149 6.58 16.33 11.34
N SER A 150 7.86 16.31 11.72
CA SER A 150 8.97 16.83 10.89
C SER A 150 9.42 15.89 9.78
N ASP A 151 9.05 14.61 9.84
CA ASP A 151 9.37 13.67 8.77
C ASP A 151 8.48 13.93 7.55
N ALA A 152 9.03 13.77 6.34
CA ALA A 152 8.28 13.98 5.10
C ALA A 152 7.15 12.96 4.83
N PRO A 153 7.29 11.65 5.16
CA PRO A 153 6.27 10.66 4.81
C PRO A 153 4.90 10.91 5.47
N ARG A 154 3.83 10.77 4.69
CA ARG A 154 2.43 10.74 5.16
C ARG A 154 1.65 9.54 4.63
N GLY A 155 2.30 8.70 3.84
CA GLY A 155 1.76 7.43 3.34
C GLY A 155 2.68 6.28 3.65
N ILE A 156 2.08 5.15 4.01
CA ILE A 156 2.76 3.85 4.14
C ILE A 156 1.92 2.82 3.44
N ALA A 157 2.54 1.92 2.68
CA ALA A 157 1.83 0.85 2.00
C ALA A 157 2.64 -0.43 2.07
N THR A 158 1.97 -1.57 2.01
CA THR A 158 2.64 -2.88 1.96
C THR A 158 2.03 -3.77 0.88
N SER A 159 2.86 -4.24 -0.05
CA SER A 159 2.46 -5.13 -1.15
C SER A 159 3.28 -6.42 -1.15
N GLY A 160 2.75 -7.53 -1.71
CA GLY A 160 3.44 -8.83 -1.73
C GLY A 160 2.51 -10.01 -2.00
N ARG A 161 3.07 -11.22 -2.10
CA ARG A 161 2.36 -12.45 -2.50
C ARG A 161 1.31 -13.00 -1.52
N GLY A 162 1.23 -12.46 -0.31
CA GLY A 162 0.19 -12.81 0.68
C GLY A 162 -0.93 -11.78 0.81
N GLY A 163 -0.92 -10.71 0.01
CA GLY A 163 -1.91 -9.64 0.08
C GLY A 163 -3.26 -9.98 -0.56
N ARG A 164 -4.18 -9.02 -0.52
CA ARG A 164 -5.53 -9.12 -1.12
C ARG A 164 -5.51 -9.02 -2.66
N SER A 165 -4.38 -8.67 -3.26
CA SER A 165 -4.22 -8.42 -4.70
C SER A 165 -3.19 -9.37 -5.32
N HIS A 166 -3.42 -9.79 -6.57
CA HIS A 166 -2.47 -10.59 -7.32
C HIS A 166 -1.23 -9.75 -7.68
N SER A 167 -0.03 -10.30 -7.45
CA SER A 167 1.24 -9.67 -7.78
C SER A 167 1.92 -10.36 -8.97
N LEU A 168 2.68 -9.60 -9.74
CA LEU A 168 3.49 -10.10 -10.86
C LEU A 168 4.85 -10.62 -10.38
N GLY A 169 5.38 -10.02 -9.32
CA GLY A 169 6.66 -10.39 -8.72
C GLY A 169 6.55 -11.53 -7.71
N ILE A 170 7.65 -11.75 -6.99
CA ILE A 170 7.81 -12.85 -6.03
C ILE A 170 8.03 -12.41 -4.59
N ALA A 171 8.11 -11.10 -4.32
CA ALA A 171 8.28 -10.56 -2.97
C ALA A 171 7.24 -11.11 -1.99
N ASP A 172 7.70 -11.46 -0.79
CA ASP A 172 6.78 -11.85 0.28
C ASP A 172 6.10 -10.61 0.86
N ALA A 173 6.88 -9.54 1.09
CA ALA A 173 6.38 -8.22 1.48
C ALA A 173 7.33 -7.10 1.01
N VAL A 174 6.76 -5.97 0.61
CA VAL A 174 7.45 -4.71 0.34
C VAL A 174 6.67 -3.60 1.03
N THR A 175 7.27 -2.97 2.04
CA THR A 175 6.70 -1.79 2.71
C THR A 175 7.37 -0.54 2.19
N VAL A 176 6.59 0.47 1.81
CA VAL A 176 7.08 1.75 1.26
C VAL A 176 6.59 2.91 2.13
N LEU A 177 7.47 3.90 2.34
CA LEU A 177 7.12 5.21 2.90
C LEU A 177 7.16 6.25 1.78
N ALA A 178 6.09 7.02 1.63
CA ALA A 178 5.99 8.06 0.60
C ALA A 178 5.32 9.34 1.14
N PRO A 179 5.41 10.46 0.40
CA PRO A 179 4.75 11.71 0.78
C PRO A 179 3.21 11.61 0.85
N SER A 180 2.60 10.60 0.21
CA SER A 180 1.15 10.37 0.23
C SER A 180 0.84 8.87 0.24
N ALA A 181 -0.35 8.49 0.72
CA ALA A 181 -0.72 7.08 0.82
C ALA A 181 -1.01 6.48 -0.56
N ALA A 182 -1.61 7.26 -1.47
CA ALA A 182 -1.81 6.82 -2.86
C ALA A 182 -0.47 6.52 -3.55
N MET A 183 0.55 7.37 -3.35
CA MET A 183 1.88 7.14 -3.92
C MET A 183 2.58 5.94 -3.27
N ALA A 184 2.44 5.76 -1.95
CA ALA A 184 2.99 4.62 -1.26
C ALA A 184 2.43 3.30 -1.81
N ASP A 185 1.10 3.22 -1.99
CA ASP A 185 0.37 2.04 -2.51
C ASP A 185 0.88 1.66 -3.91
N ALA A 186 0.88 2.65 -4.82
CA ALA A 186 1.39 2.49 -6.17
C ALA A 186 2.85 2.01 -6.18
N ALA A 187 3.73 2.70 -5.45
CA ALA A 187 5.15 2.38 -5.41
C ALA A 187 5.42 1.01 -4.76
N ALA A 188 4.70 0.64 -3.71
CA ALA A 188 4.84 -0.67 -3.06
C ALA A 188 4.53 -1.80 -4.04
N THR A 189 3.45 -1.67 -4.82
CA THR A 189 3.09 -2.66 -5.85
C THR A 189 4.12 -2.69 -6.98
N ILE A 190 4.60 -1.54 -7.46
CA ILE A 190 5.63 -1.47 -8.52
C ILE A 190 6.95 -2.09 -8.07
N ILE A 191 7.40 -1.83 -6.83
CA ILE A 191 8.63 -2.41 -6.29
C ILE A 191 8.46 -3.91 -6.03
N ALA A 192 7.32 -4.33 -5.47
CA ALA A 192 7.03 -5.76 -5.26
C ALA A 192 7.03 -6.55 -6.57
N ASN A 193 6.49 -5.96 -7.64
CA ASN A 193 6.54 -6.55 -8.98
C ASN A 193 7.95 -6.60 -9.57
N ALA A 194 8.85 -5.70 -9.17
CA ALA A 194 10.25 -5.69 -9.59
C ALA A 194 11.13 -6.68 -8.81
N VAL A 195 10.71 -7.13 -7.63
CA VAL A 195 11.31 -8.30 -6.96
C VAL A 195 10.87 -9.54 -7.72
N ASP A 196 11.63 -9.93 -8.74
CA ASP A 196 11.25 -11.03 -9.64
C ASP A 196 12.44 -11.81 -10.20
N LEU A 197 12.14 -13.01 -10.70
CA LEU A 197 13.04 -13.88 -11.47
C LEU A 197 12.32 -14.36 -12.75
N PRO A 198 12.37 -13.57 -13.84
CA PRO A 198 11.74 -13.95 -15.09
C PRO A 198 12.29 -15.28 -15.63
N GLY A 199 11.40 -16.18 -16.06
CA GLY A 199 11.76 -17.48 -16.62
C GLY A 199 12.29 -18.52 -15.63
N HIS A 200 12.38 -18.19 -14.33
CA HIS A 200 12.88 -19.14 -13.34
C HIS A 200 11.86 -20.28 -13.08
N PRO A 201 12.27 -21.55 -13.11
CA PRO A 201 11.35 -22.70 -13.06
C PRO A 201 10.58 -22.82 -11.74
N ALA A 202 11.11 -22.28 -10.64
CA ALA A 202 10.42 -22.25 -9.36
C ALA A 202 9.26 -21.22 -9.30
N VAL A 203 9.10 -20.34 -10.29
CA VAL A 203 8.04 -19.32 -10.29
C VAL A 203 6.93 -19.71 -11.26
N LEU A 204 5.84 -20.24 -10.71
CA LEU A 204 4.67 -20.61 -11.50
C LEU A 204 3.78 -19.39 -11.68
N ARG A 205 3.44 -19.07 -12.93
CA ARG A 205 2.60 -17.92 -13.29
C ARG A 205 1.39 -18.35 -14.11
N LYS A 206 0.33 -17.55 -14.03
CA LYS A 206 -0.85 -17.64 -14.89
C LYS A 206 -1.34 -16.25 -15.29
N PRO A 207 -2.07 -16.09 -16.40
CA PRO A 207 -2.79 -14.87 -16.70
C PRO A 207 -3.72 -14.47 -15.54
N ALA A 208 -3.74 -13.19 -15.16
CA ALA A 208 -4.59 -12.70 -14.08
C ALA A 208 -6.08 -13.01 -14.29
N ARG A 209 -6.55 -12.93 -15.55
CA ARG A 209 -7.94 -13.24 -15.93
C ARG A 209 -8.37 -14.69 -15.64
N GLU A 210 -7.42 -15.63 -15.60
CA GLU A 210 -7.72 -17.03 -15.24
C GLU A 210 -7.95 -17.20 -13.74
N LEU A 211 -7.47 -16.27 -12.91
CA LEU A 211 -7.72 -16.27 -11.47
C LEU A 211 -8.96 -15.43 -11.11
N ARG A 212 -9.14 -14.31 -11.81
CA ARG A 212 -10.28 -13.41 -11.65
C ARG A 212 -10.65 -12.79 -13.00
N GLU A 213 -11.81 -13.15 -13.53
CA GLU A 213 -12.27 -12.74 -14.87
C GLU A 213 -12.26 -11.21 -15.06
N ASP A 214 -12.62 -10.45 -14.03
CA ASP A 214 -12.70 -8.98 -14.07
C ASP A 214 -11.39 -8.28 -13.63
N SER A 215 -10.26 -8.99 -13.66
CA SER A 215 -8.96 -8.41 -13.32
C SER A 215 -8.51 -7.34 -14.32
N ASP A 216 -8.12 -6.18 -13.80
CA ASP A 216 -7.52 -5.08 -14.57
C ASP A 216 -6.13 -5.42 -15.13
N LEU A 217 -5.50 -6.48 -14.61
CA LEU A 217 -4.22 -6.98 -15.11
C LEU A 217 -4.36 -7.87 -16.35
N GLY A 218 -5.57 -8.35 -16.68
CA GLY A 218 -5.86 -9.12 -17.89
C GLY A 218 -4.93 -10.32 -18.11
N ASP A 219 -4.10 -10.26 -19.16
CA ASP A 219 -3.15 -11.31 -19.53
C ASP A 219 -1.80 -11.26 -18.78
N ALA A 220 -1.61 -10.29 -17.88
CA ALA A 220 -0.36 -10.17 -17.17
C ALA A 220 -0.08 -11.45 -16.35
N PRO A 221 1.16 -11.98 -16.39
CA PRO A 221 1.50 -13.24 -15.73
C PRO A 221 1.68 -13.00 -14.23
N VAL A 222 0.62 -13.24 -13.46
CA VAL A 222 0.66 -13.12 -12.01
C VAL A 222 1.26 -14.38 -11.38
N THR A 223 1.97 -14.21 -10.27
CA THR A 223 2.59 -15.34 -9.55
C THR A 223 1.51 -16.15 -8.85
N LEU A 224 1.35 -17.40 -9.30
CA LEU A 224 0.44 -18.38 -8.68
C LEU A 224 1.12 -19.08 -7.51
N ALA A 225 2.36 -19.52 -7.70
CA ALA A 225 3.12 -20.24 -6.68
C ALA A 225 4.62 -19.99 -6.83
N LEU A 226 5.33 -20.08 -5.71
CA LEU A 226 6.78 -19.99 -5.64
C LEU A 226 7.32 -21.24 -4.96
N GLY A 227 8.09 -22.03 -5.69
CA GLY A 227 8.86 -23.15 -5.16
C GLY A 227 10.04 -22.67 -4.30
N SER A 228 10.95 -23.60 -4.00
CA SER A 228 12.18 -23.28 -3.28
C SER A 228 13.10 -22.42 -4.16
N LEU A 229 13.73 -21.43 -3.54
CA LEU A 229 14.76 -20.60 -4.17
C LEU A 229 16.08 -20.82 -3.45
N SER A 230 17.18 -20.76 -4.19
CA SER A 230 18.50 -20.67 -3.57
C SER A 230 18.66 -19.32 -2.83
N PRO A 231 19.57 -19.24 -1.84
CA PRO A 231 19.93 -17.96 -1.24
C PRO A 231 20.39 -16.91 -2.27
N GLU A 232 21.09 -17.34 -3.31
CA GLU A 232 21.60 -16.50 -4.40
C GLU A 232 20.47 -15.96 -5.28
N ASP A 233 19.50 -16.81 -5.65
CA ASP A 233 18.32 -16.41 -6.42
C ASP A 233 17.45 -15.43 -5.62
N THR A 234 17.28 -15.70 -4.33
CA THR A 234 16.59 -14.81 -3.40
C THR A 234 17.26 -13.44 -3.37
N ALA A 235 18.59 -13.41 -3.20
CA ALA A 235 19.36 -12.17 -3.21
C ALA A 235 19.21 -11.43 -4.54
N ARG A 236 19.33 -12.13 -5.67
CA ARG A 236 19.22 -11.55 -7.03
C ARG A 236 17.86 -10.89 -7.27
N ALA A 237 16.77 -11.52 -6.85
CA ALA A 237 15.43 -10.95 -6.96
C ALA A 237 15.28 -9.70 -6.08
N LEU A 238 15.77 -9.75 -4.84
CA LEU A 238 15.77 -8.60 -3.94
C LEU A 238 16.61 -7.43 -4.46
N GLU A 239 17.76 -7.69 -5.09
CA GLU A 239 18.57 -6.64 -5.73
C GLU A 239 17.82 -5.97 -6.89
N ALA A 240 16.99 -6.70 -7.63
CA ALA A 240 16.16 -6.11 -8.67
C ALA A 240 15.10 -5.16 -8.10
N GLY A 241 14.42 -5.56 -7.03
CA GLY A 241 13.50 -4.69 -6.31
C GLY A 241 14.20 -3.48 -5.67
N LEU A 242 15.38 -3.68 -5.08
CA LEU A 242 16.15 -2.61 -4.47
C LEU A 242 16.57 -1.55 -5.50
N ARG A 243 17.06 -1.96 -6.68
CA ARG A 243 17.35 -1.02 -7.78
C ARG A 243 16.12 -0.20 -8.13
N ARG A 244 14.95 -0.85 -8.26
CA ARG A 244 13.71 -0.14 -8.55
C ARG A 244 13.35 0.85 -7.45
N ALA A 245 13.44 0.45 -6.18
CA ALA A 245 13.20 1.34 -5.05
C ALA A 245 14.16 2.54 -5.05
N THR A 246 15.44 2.34 -5.37
CA THR A 246 16.44 3.41 -5.48
C THR A 246 16.09 4.41 -6.57
N GLU A 247 15.66 3.96 -7.75
CA GLU A 247 15.19 4.86 -8.83
C GLU A 247 14.01 5.72 -8.38
N LEU A 248 13.05 5.14 -7.67
CA LEU A 248 11.87 5.85 -7.18
C LEU A 248 12.23 6.87 -6.10
N GLN A 249 13.17 6.52 -5.21
CA GLN A 249 13.67 7.43 -4.18
C GLN A 249 14.42 8.61 -4.80
N GLN A 250 15.30 8.35 -5.78
CA GLN A 250 16.03 9.39 -6.51
C GLN A 250 15.10 10.33 -7.28
N SER A 251 13.95 9.81 -7.73
CA SER A 251 12.89 10.59 -8.37
C SER A 251 11.98 11.33 -7.36
N GLY A 252 12.24 11.22 -6.06
CA GLY A 252 11.47 11.86 -5.00
C GLY A 252 10.07 11.26 -4.77
N LEU A 253 9.76 10.10 -5.36
CA LEU A 253 8.44 9.47 -5.27
C LEU A 253 8.25 8.72 -3.94
N ILE A 254 9.34 8.21 -3.37
CA ILE A 254 9.34 7.53 -2.08
C ILE A 254 10.44 8.09 -1.17
N ALA A 255 10.25 7.98 0.13
CA ALA A 255 11.28 8.29 1.12
C ALA A 255 12.12 7.06 1.46
N GLY A 256 11.51 5.87 1.51
CA GLY A 256 12.20 4.63 1.83
C GLY A 256 11.36 3.39 1.57
N ALA A 257 12.02 2.23 1.63
CA ALA A 257 11.39 0.93 1.42
C ALA A 257 12.07 -0.19 2.23
N ALA A 258 11.29 -1.21 2.59
CA ALA A 258 11.75 -2.47 3.16
C ALA A 258 11.21 -3.62 2.31
N LEU A 259 12.10 -4.46 1.76
CA LEU A 259 11.77 -5.56 0.87
C LEU A 259 12.14 -6.88 1.54
N PHE A 260 11.24 -7.87 1.48
CA PHE A 260 11.41 -9.18 2.11
C PHE A 260 11.12 -10.30 1.12
N LEU A 261 12.01 -11.31 1.10
CA LEU A 261 11.84 -12.53 0.34
C LEU A 261 12.61 -13.67 1.02
N ARG A 262 11.93 -14.78 1.32
CA ARG A 262 12.50 -16.03 1.87
C ARG A 262 13.48 -15.79 3.03
N GLY A 263 13.08 -14.95 3.98
CA GLY A 263 13.86 -14.64 5.19
C GLY A 263 15.02 -13.65 4.98
N GLN A 264 15.30 -13.25 3.74
CA GLN A 264 16.25 -12.17 3.44
C GLN A 264 15.52 -10.83 3.31
N ALA A 265 16.26 -9.74 3.54
CA ALA A 265 15.73 -8.39 3.45
C ALA A 265 16.68 -7.43 2.72
N ARG A 266 16.12 -6.38 2.12
CA ARG A 266 16.82 -5.17 1.66
C ARG A 266 16.08 -3.94 2.12
N LEU A 267 16.82 -2.93 2.57
CA LEU A 267 16.25 -1.69 3.08
C LEU A 267 16.86 -0.51 2.34
N LEU A 268 16.06 0.53 2.16
CA LEU A 268 16.45 1.78 1.53
C LEU A 268 15.82 2.93 2.29
N GLY A 269 16.62 3.94 2.68
CA GLY A 269 16.10 5.24 3.11
C GLY A 269 15.18 5.25 4.34
N LEU A 270 15.13 4.16 5.11
CA LEU A 270 14.30 4.12 6.31
C LEU A 270 14.92 5.01 7.39
N PRO A 271 14.13 5.84 8.10
CA PRO A 271 14.61 6.54 9.28
C PRO A 271 15.10 5.52 10.33
N ALA A 272 15.81 6.00 11.36
CA ALA A 272 16.36 5.16 12.40
C ALA A 272 15.29 4.17 12.92
N TYR A 273 15.49 2.88 12.65
CA TYR A 273 14.55 1.82 12.99
C TYR A 273 15.16 0.92 14.05
N GLN A 274 14.32 0.38 14.92
CA GLN A 274 14.72 -0.65 15.86
C GLN A 274 14.46 -2.01 15.23
N ARG A 275 15.53 -2.80 15.04
CA ARG A 275 15.40 -4.19 14.60
C ARG A 275 14.94 -5.03 15.78
N HIS A 276 13.86 -5.77 15.61
CA HIS A 276 13.48 -6.78 16.57
C HIS A 276 14.10 -8.13 16.14
N PRO A 277 14.56 -8.96 17.08
CA PRO A 277 15.00 -10.30 16.73
C PRO A 277 13.84 -11.03 16.06
N LEU A 278 14.09 -11.55 14.85
CA LEU A 278 13.19 -12.52 14.22
C LEU A 278 13.07 -13.69 15.20
N LYS A 279 11.86 -14.15 15.50
CA LYS A 279 11.72 -15.42 16.21
C LYS A 279 12.48 -16.48 15.40
N GLU A 280 13.48 -17.11 16.02
CA GLU A 280 14.20 -18.23 15.41
C GLU A 280 13.17 -19.29 15.00
N PHE A 281 13.07 -19.55 13.70
CA PHE A 281 12.32 -20.69 13.21
C PHE A 281 13.18 -21.94 13.40
N ALA A 282 12.87 -22.70 14.46
CA ALA A 282 13.08 -24.13 14.42
C ALA A 282 12.11 -24.69 13.36
N TYR A 283 12.65 -25.08 12.21
CA TYR A 283 11.91 -25.89 11.26
C TYR A 283 11.58 -27.22 11.96
N ALA A 284 10.29 -27.53 12.09
CA ALA A 284 9.77 -28.87 12.35
C ALA A 284 8.79 -29.22 11.22
#